data_AF-A0A9E4H999-F1
#
_entry.id   AF-A0A9E4H999-F1
#
_cell.length_a   1.000
_cell.length_b   1.000
_cell.length_c   1.000
_cell.angle_alpha   90.00
_cell.angle_beta   90.00
_cell.angle_gamma   90.00
#
_symmetry.space_group_name_H-M   'P 1'
#
loop_
_entity.id
_entity.type
_entity.pdbx_description
1 polymer ?
#
loop_
_entity_poly.entity_id
_entity_poly.type
_entity_poly.pdbx_seq_one_letter_code
_entity_poly.pdbx_strand_id
1 'polypeptide(L)'
;MLNRRDEPVKWQIADRFGHWTAQSAMRGWSQENVDCALGQLDFDPLFDTELGRIEKENFDRWHANAIQNIQRLELKDNNGNPKGTMPLGWAAKMIAMYLKTTCYLAGFGRENLDNVIHPPIDNNLVRNLKNEFKGHPQLVQGLRAFGGIGGLSVVAYYACIESCKRIADQRACNLIEVDQFWTST
;
A
#
# COMPACT_ATOMS: atom_id res chain seq x y z
N MET A 1 -7.15 8.72 -19.30
CA MET A 1 -7.92 9.17 -18.13
C MET A 1 -9.40 8.93 -18.42
N LEU A 2 -10.02 7.94 -17.79
CA LEU A 2 -11.46 7.74 -17.86
C LEU A 2 -12.17 8.88 -17.11
N ASN A 3 -13.21 9.44 -17.73
CA ASN A 3 -14.02 10.50 -17.14
C ASN A 3 -14.92 9.89 -16.05
N ARG A 4 -14.41 9.72 -14.84
CA ARG A 4 -15.10 9.07 -13.69
C ARG A 4 -16.26 9.89 -13.09
N ARG A 5 -16.91 10.76 -13.88
CA ARG A 5 -18.04 11.61 -13.42
C ARG A 5 -19.32 10.83 -13.18
N ASP A 6 -19.43 9.63 -13.78
CA ASP A 6 -20.62 8.79 -13.70
C ASP A 6 -20.57 7.79 -12.53
N GLU A 7 -19.49 7.77 -11.76
CA GLU A 7 -19.35 6.91 -10.59
C GLU A 7 -20.27 7.38 -9.43
N PRO A 8 -20.77 6.46 -8.58
CA PRO A 8 -21.58 6.83 -7.42
C PRO A 8 -20.90 7.87 -6.52
N VAL A 9 -21.67 8.77 -5.92
CA VAL A 9 -21.14 9.83 -5.02
C VAL A 9 -20.23 9.25 -3.93
N LYS A 10 -20.58 8.08 -3.38
CA LYS A 10 -19.77 7.37 -2.38
C LYS A 10 -18.36 7.04 -2.92
N TRP A 11 -18.25 6.59 -4.17
CA TRP A 11 -16.97 6.31 -4.81
C TRP A 11 -16.14 7.57 -4.93
N GLN A 12 -16.72 8.66 -5.43
CA GLN A 12 -16.00 9.94 -5.60
C GLN A 12 -15.50 10.51 -4.26
N ILE A 13 -16.21 10.27 -3.15
CA ILE A 13 -15.76 10.63 -1.81
C ILE A 13 -14.59 9.74 -1.38
N ALA A 14 -14.75 8.42 -1.51
CA ALA A 14 -13.72 7.46 -1.12
C ALA A 14 -12.43 7.63 -1.92
N ASP A 15 -12.53 7.86 -3.23
CA ASP A 15 -11.40 8.09 -4.13
C ASP A 15 -10.63 9.35 -3.73
N ARG A 16 -11.31 10.50 -3.60
CA ARG A 16 -10.68 11.76 -3.14
C ARG A 16 -10.04 11.62 -1.76
N PHE A 17 -10.72 10.95 -0.83
CA PHE A 17 -10.17 10.72 0.50
C PHE A 17 -8.98 9.74 0.46
N GLY A 18 -9.02 8.73 -0.42
CA GLY A 18 -7.90 7.82 -0.70
C GLY A 18 -6.66 8.56 -1.19
N HIS A 19 -6.83 9.46 -2.16
CA HIS A 19 -5.75 10.33 -2.65
C HIS A 19 -5.15 11.21 -1.54
N TRP A 20 -6.00 11.82 -0.71
CA TRP A 20 -5.56 12.65 0.42
C TRP A 20 -4.82 11.85 1.51
N THR A 21 -5.33 10.66 1.86
CA THR A 21 -4.69 9.78 2.86
C THR A 21 -3.35 9.25 2.37
N ALA A 22 -3.26 8.87 1.09
CA ALA A 22 -2.01 8.50 0.45
C ALA A 22 -1.00 9.66 0.52
N GLN A 23 -1.37 10.87 0.11
CA GLN A 23 -0.50 12.05 0.18
C GLN A 23 -0.02 12.33 1.61
N SER A 24 -0.94 12.30 2.59
CA SER A 24 -0.63 12.55 4.00
C SER A 24 0.40 11.55 4.56
N ALA A 25 0.35 10.31 4.09
CA ALA A 25 1.27 9.26 4.52
C ALA A 25 2.68 9.35 3.90
N MET A 26 2.84 10.08 2.79
CA MET A 26 4.07 10.14 2.00
C MET A 26 5.06 11.22 2.46
N ARG A 27 4.71 12.06 3.44
CA ARG A 27 5.57 13.09 4.11
C ARG A 27 6.57 13.79 3.18
N GLY A 28 6.19 14.95 2.64
CA GLY A 28 7.05 15.76 1.78
C GLY A 28 6.87 15.52 0.28
N TRP A 29 5.76 14.86 -0.09
CA TRP A 29 5.30 14.71 -1.46
C TRP A 29 4.09 15.60 -1.71
N SER A 30 4.07 16.27 -2.86
CA SER A 30 2.92 17.06 -3.30
C SER A 30 1.74 16.16 -3.67
N GLN A 31 0.53 16.70 -3.58
CA GLN A 31 -0.68 16.03 -4.07
C GLN A 31 -0.54 15.67 -5.56
N GLU A 32 0.01 16.58 -6.36
CA GLU A 32 0.24 16.38 -7.79
C GLU A 32 1.13 15.15 -8.09
N ASN A 33 2.19 14.93 -7.30
CA ASN A 33 3.04 13.76 -7.49
C ASN A 33 2.32 12.45 -7.13
N VAL A 34 1.49 12.47 -6.07
CA VAL A 34 0.69 11.31 -5.66
C VAL A 34 -0.39 11.01 -6.71
N ASP A 35 -1.10 12.04 -7.18
CA ASP A 35 -2.13 11.92 -8.21
C ASP A 35 -1.55 11.45 -9.53
N CYS A 36 -0.39 11.99 -9.92
CA CYS A 36 0.35 11.54 -11.09
C CYS A 36 0.67 10.05 -10.98
N ALA A 37 1.19 9.61 -9.84
CA ALA A 37 1.62 8.23 -9.64
C ALA A 37 0.45 7.24 -9.56
N LEU A 38 -0.61 7.57 -8.80
CA LEU A 38 -1.83 6.76 -8.75
C LEU A 38 -2.56 6.75 -10.11
N GLY A 39 -2.50 7.85 -10.86
CA GLY A 39 -3.07 7.94 -12.21
C GLY A 39 -2.38 7.07 -13.26
N GLN A 40 -1.20 6.49 -12.97
CA GLN A 40 -0.53 5.50 -13.84
C GLN A 40 -0.97 4.06 -13.57
N LEU A 41 -1.77 3.84 -12.52
CA LEU A 41 -2.18 2.51 -12.13
C LEU A 41 -3.50 2.14 -12.81
N ASP A 42 -3.53 0.93 -13.35
CA ASP A 42 -4.76 0.29 -13.77
C ASP A 42 -5.39 -0.41 -12.56
N PHE A 43 -6.48 0.15 -12.05
CA PHE A 43 -7.20 -0.40 -10.89
C PHE A 43 -8.39 -1.29 -11.30
N ASP A 44 -8.73 -1.37 -12.58
CA ASP A 44 -9.90 -2.13 -13.04
C ASP A 44 -9.82 -3.61 -12.62
N PRO A 45 -8.64 -4.29 -12.63
CA PRO A 45 -8.52 -5.65 -12.13
C PRO A 45 -8.88 -5.84 -10.65
N LEU A 46 -8.91 -4.77 -9.85
CA LEU A 46 -9.29 -4.79 -8.44
C LEU A 46 -10.74 -4.36 -8.22
N PHE A 47 -11.24 -3.42 -9.03
CA PHE A 47 -12.55 -2.79 -8.82
C PHE A 47 -13.70 -3.38 -9.65
N ASP A 48 -13.39 -4.08 -10.74
CA ASP A 48 -14.40 -4.76 -11.54
C ASP A 48 -14.95 -6.00 -10.81
N THR A 49 -16.15 -5.85 -10.25
CA THR A 49 -16.83 -6.90 -9.49
C THR A 49 -17.29 -8.07 -10.36
N GLU A 50 -17.42 -7.88 -11.67
CA GLU A 50 -17.81 -8.95 -12.61
C GLU A 50 -16.70 -10.01 -12.77
N LEU A 51 -15.46 -9.66 -12.42
CA LEU A 51 -14.33 -10.60 -12.38
C LEU A 51 -14.37 -11.54 -11.15
N GLY A 52 -15.38 -11.42 -10.30
CA GLY A 52 -15.59 -12.25 -9.12
C GLY A 52 -14.50 -12.08 -8.05
N ARG A 53 -14.37 -13.09 -7.18
CA ARG A 53 -13.41 -13.11 -6.07
C ARG A 53 -11.96 -12.93 -6.54
N ILE A 54 -11.20 -12.08 -5.83
CA ILE A 54 -9.77 -11.91 -6.10
C ILE A 54 -8.94 -12.91 -5.29
N GLU A 55 -8.13 -13.68 -6.01
CA GLU A 55 -7.12 -14.56 -5.41
C GLU A 55 -5.86 -13.79 -5.04
N LYS A 56 -5.21 -14.23 -3.97
CA LYS A 56 -4.01 -13.59 -3.43
C LYS A 56 -2.90 -13.46 -4.47
N GLU A 57 -2.67 -14.50 -5.29
CA GLU A 57 -1.64 -14.51 -6.33
C GLU A 57 -1.94 -13.49 -7.44
N ASN A 58 -3.22 -13.19 -7.69
CA ASN A 58 -3.62 -12.17 -8.66
C ASN A 58 -3.36 -10.77 -8.08
N PHE A 59 -3.69 -10.55 -6.80
CA PHE A 59 -3.35 -9.31 -6.11
C PHE A 59 -1.84 -9.08 -6.05
N ASP A 60 -1.05 -10.09 -5.65
CA ASP A 60 0.42 -9.99 -5.55
C ASP A 60 1.04 -9.60 -6.90
N ARG A 61 0.55 -10.20 -8.00
CA ARG A 61 1.03 -9.89 -9.36
C ARG A 61 0.65 -8.49 -9.79
N TRP A 62 -0.61 -8.08 -9.56
CA TRP A 62 -1.07 -6.72 -9.82
C TRP A 62 -0.24 -5.71 -9.04
N HIS A 63 -0.05 -5.95 -7.74
CA HIS A 63 0.66 -5.05 -6.83
C HIS A 63 2.14 -4.91 -7.22
N ALA A 64 2.80 -6.03 -7.60
CA ALA A 64 4.16 -5.99 -8.11
C ALA A 64 4.29 -5.14 -9.38
N ASN A 65 3.35 -5.27 -10.32
CA ASN A 65 3.31 -4.45 -11.54
C ASN A 65 3.02 -2.98 -11.23
N ALA A 66 2.10 -2.71 -10.32
CA ALA A 66 1.76 -1.35 -9.88
C ALA A 66 2.98 -0.63 -9.27
N ILE A 67 3.72 -1.31 -8.39
CA ILE A 67 5.00 -0.80 -7.87
C ILE A 67 5.94 -0.49 -9.02
N GLN A 68 6.18 -1.43 -9.92
CA GLN A 68 7.12 -1.22 -11.03
C GLN A 68 6.74 -0.02 -11.91
N ASN A 69 5.45 0.17 -12.18
CA ASN A 69 4.96 1.31 -12.95
C ASN A 69 5.26 2.63 -12.23
N ILE A 70 5.02 2.71 -10.92
CA ILE A 70 5.34 3.90 -10.13
C ILE A 70 6.86 4.13 -10.04
N GLN A 71 7.66 3.09 -9.89
CA GLN A 71 9.12 3.21 -9.82
C GLN A 71 9.75 3.71 -11.12
N ARG A 72 9.07 3.56 -12.26
CA ARG A 72 9.51 4.11 -13.55
C ARG A 72 9.22 5.61 -13.70
N LEU A 73 8.43 6.20 -12.79
CA LEU A 73 8.11 7.61 -12.84
C LEU A 73 9.28 8.46 -12.36
N GLU A 74 9.60 9.46 -13.18
CA GLU A 74 10.51 10.53 -12.79
C GLU A 74 9.77 11.51 -11.87
N LEU A 75 10.29 11.62 -10.66
CA LEU A 75 9.75 12.50 -9.64
C LEU A 75 10.28 13.91 -9.85
N LYS A 76 9.43 14.89 -9.52
CA LYS A 76 9.82 16.29 -9.49
C LYS A 76 9.86 16.81 -8.06
N ASP A 77 10.82 17.68 -7.76
CA ASP A 77 10.82 18.48 -6.54
C ASP A 77 9.75 19.59 -6.59
N ASN A 78 9.65 20.39 -5.54
CA ASN A 78 8.66 21.47 -5.45
C ASN A 78 8.88 22.60 -6.49
N ASN A 79 10.04 22.60 -7.16
CA ASN A 79 10.38 23.57 -8.21
C ASN A 79 10.26 22.95 -9.62
N GLY A 80 9.79 21.70 -9.72
CA GLY A 80 9.65 21.00 -10.99
C GLY A 80 10.92 20.30 -11.50
N ASN A 81 12.01 20.29 -10.73
CA ASN A 81 13.27 19.67 -11.15
C ASN A 81 13.26 18.15 -10.91
N PRO A 82 13.93 17.34 -11.76
CA PRO A 82 14.13 15.92 -11.52
C PRO A 82 14.72 15.61 -10.14
N LYS A 83 14.03 14.76 -9.38
CA LYS A 83 14.42 14.32 -8.02
C LYS A 83 14.82 12.84 -7.98
N GLY A 84 14.65 12.11 -9.08
CA GLY A 84 14.93 10.68 -9.20
C GLY A 84 13.65 9.86 -9.34
N THR A 85 13.69 8.57 -9.04
CA THR A 85 12.54 7.67 -9.10
C THR A 85 11.96 7.36 -7.72
N MET A 86 10.71 6.91 -7.67
CA MET A 86 10.10 6.50 -6.39
C MET A 86 10.74 5.22 -5.85
N PRO A 87 11.24 5.20 -4.60
CA PRO A 87 11.69 3.97 -3.97
C PRO A 87 10.52 2.99 -3.77
N LEU A 88 10.82 1.69 -3.86
CA LEU A 88 9.82 0.62 -3.74
C LEU A 88 8.97 0.73 -2.47
N GLY A 89 9.59 0.98 -1.32
CA GLY A 89 8.87 1.05 -0.04
C GLY A 89 7.86 2.20 -0.02
N TRP A 90 8.20 3.34 -0.62
CA TRP A 90 7.28 4.47 -0.75
C TRP A 90 6.14 4.16 -1.72
N ALA A 91 6.41 3.54 -2.88
CA ALA A 91 5.38 3.12 -3.83
C ALA A 91 4.38 2.13 -3.20
N ALA A 92 4.90 1.10 -2.54
CA ALA A 92 4.09 0.10 -1.84
C ALA A 92 3.23 0.73 -0.74
N LYS A 93 3.80 1.63 0.07
CA LYS A 93 3.07 2.36 1.12
C LYS A 93 1.95 3.22 0.54
N MET A 94 2.21 3.95 -0.54
CA MET A 94 1.21 4.80 -1.19
C MET A 94 0.01 3.98 -1.68
N ILE A 95 0.27 2.84 -2.36
CA ILE A 95 -0.76 1.92 -2.81
C ILE A 95 -1.57 1.38 -1.62
N ALA A 96 -0.89 0.89 -0.57
CA ALA A 96 -1.55 0.35 0.63
C ALA A 96 -2.46 1.39 1.29
N MET A 97 -2.04 2.64 1.40
CA MET A 97 -2.84 3.71 1.99
C MET A 97 -4.08 4.05 1.15
N TYR A 98 -3.92 4.12 -0.18
CA TYR A 98 -5.05 4.33 -1.08
C TYR A 98 -6.06 3.18 -0.97
N LEU A 99 -5.60 1.93 -1.08
CA LEU A 99 -6.45 0.73 -1.02
C LEU A 99 -7.09 0.53 0.37
N LYS A 100 -6.41 0.87 1.47
CA LYS A 100 -7.04 0.85 2.80
C LYS A 100 -8.27 1.74 2.82
N THR A 101 -8.16 2.94 2.27
CA THR A 101 -9.26 3.91 2.29
C THR A 101 -10.38 3.53 1.33
N THR A 102 -10.07 3.17 0.09
CA THR A 102 -11.08 2.88 -0.93
C THR A 102 -11.68 1.49 -0.78
N CYS A 103 -10.86 0.48 -0.51
CA CYS A 103 -11.31 -0.90 -0.46
C CYS A 103 -11.75 -1.30 0.94
N TYR A 104 -10.84 -1.24 1.91
CA TYR A 104 -11.11 -1.77 3.25
C TYR A 104 -12.10 -0.89 4.03
N LEU A 105 -11.94 0.43 4.05
CA LEU A 105 -12.86 1.32 4.78
C LEU A 105 -14.16 1.62 4.04
N ALA A 106 -14.09 1.89 2.73
CA ALA A 106 -15.29 2.26 1.96
C ALA A 106 -16.02 1.05 1.33
N GLY A 107 -15.41 -0.14 1.33
CA GLY A 107 -16.02 -1.39 0.87
C GLY A 107 -16.10 -1.51 -0.65
N PHE A 108 -15.17 -0.91 -1.39
CA PHE A 108 -15.13 -1.04 -2.85
C PHE A 108 -14.19 -2.15 -3.32
N GLY A 109 -14.57 -2.75 -4.44
CA GLY A 109 -13.77 -3.73 -5.17
C GLY A 109 -14.29 -5.15 -5.09
N ARG A 110 -13.50 -6.04 -5.68
CA ARG A 110 -13.81 -7.47 -5.78
C ARG A 110 -13.94 -8.11 -4.41
N GLU A 111 -14.74 -9.16 -4.33
CA GLU A 111 -14.82 -10.01 -3.14
C GLU A 111 -13.41 -10.48 -2.74
N ASN A 112 -13.11 -10.47 -1.43
CA ASN A 112 -11.82 -10.85 -0.82
C ASN A 112 -10.67 -9.84 -0.97
N LEU A 113 -10.88 -8.68 -1.61
CA LEU A 113 -9.82 -7.70 -1.80
C LEU A 113 -9.26 -7.18 -0.46
N ASP A 114 -10.13 -6.90 0.49
CA ASP A 114 -9.80 -6.48 1.86
C ASP A 114 -8.88 -7.45 2.62
N ASN A 115 -8.95 -8.75 2.33
CA ASN A 115 -8.12 -9.78 2.97
C ASN A 115 -6.70 -9.88 2.40
N VAL A 116 -6.48 -9.42 1.17
CA VAL A 116 -5.20 -9.58 0.46
C VAL A 116 -4.36 -8.30 0.43
N ILE A 117 -4.94 -7.14 0.76
CA ILE A 117 -4.21 -5.87 0.79
C ILE A 117 -3.04 -5.93 1.79
N HIS A 118 -1.86 -5.54 1.32
CA HIS A 118 -0.66 -5.44 2.14
C HIS A 118 -0.72 -4.23 3.09
N PRO A 119 -0.20 -4.34 4.33
CA PRO A 119 -0.11 -3.20 5.22
C PRO A 119 0.88 -2.14 4.70
N PRO A 120 0.73 -0.86 5.09
CA PRO A 120 1.64 0.22 4.72
C PRO A 120 3.00 0.07 5.43
N ILE A 121 3.87 -0.80 4.89
CA ILE A 121 5.20 -1.06 5.45
C ILE A 121 6.03 0.23 5.52
N ASP A 122 6.38 0.63 6.74
CA ASP A 122 7.29 1.74 6.99
C ASP A 122 8.14 1.55 8.26
N ASN A 123 8.98 2.55 8.56
CA ASN A 123 9.88 2.51 9.70
C ASN A 123 9.15 2.37 11.04
N ASN A 124 7.99 3.03 11.20
CA ASN A 124 7.23 3.02 12.45
C ASN A 124 6.53 1.67 12.63
N LEU A 125 5.85 1.17 11.60
CA LEU A 125 5.19 -0.12 11.65
C LEU A 125 6.20 -1.23 11.96
N VAL A 126 7.31 -1.29 11.21
CA VAL A 126 8.31 -2.35 11.41
C VAL A 126 8.96 -2.28 12.79
N ARG A 127 9.28 -1.07 13.29
CA ARG A 127 9.81 -0.90 14.65
C ARG A 127 8.82 -1.41 15.69
N ASN A 128 7.56 -1.03 15.58
CA ASN A 128 6.54 -1.38 16.56
C ASN A 128 6.24 -2.89 16.54
N LEU A 129 6.18 -3.52 15.37
CA LEU A 129 6.04 -4.98 15.26
C LEU A 129 7.23 -5.71 15.90
N LYS A 130 8.47 -5.25 15.66
CA LYS A 130 9.67 -5.84 16.30
C LYS A 130 9.64 -5.73 17.82
N ASN A 131 9.10 -4.63 18.34
CA ASN A 131 8.99 -4.40 19.79
C ASN A 131 7.89 -5.26 20.41
N GLU A 132 6.68 -5.23 19.85
CA GLU A 132 5.52 -5.99 20.33
C GLU A 132 5.82 -7.49 20.35
N PHE A 133 6.44 -8.02 19.30
CA PHE A 133 6.68 -9.45 19.13
C PHE A 133 8.13 -9.86 19.40
N LYS A 134 8.85 -9.11 20.25
CA LYS A 134 10.26 -9.39 20.61
C LYS A 134 10.48 -10.81 21.14
N GLY A 135 9.48 -11.37 21.84
CA GLY A 135 9.51 -12.74 22.39
C GLY A 135 9.18 -13.84 21.36
N HIS A 136 8.83 -13.48 20.13
CA HIS A 136 8.35 -14.41 19.09
C HIS A 136 9.19 -14.25 17.79
N PRO A 137 10.48 -14.63 17.81
CA PRO A 137 11.41 -14.36 16.71
C PRO A 137 10.97 -14.90 15.35
N GLN A 138 10.18 -15.97 15.32
CA GLN A 138 9.61 -16.57 14.12
C GLN A 138 8.58 -15.66 13.40
N LEU A 139 7.91 -14.78 14.14
CA LEU A 139 6.91 -13.86 13.59
C LEU A 139 7.58 -12.66 12.93
N VAL A 140 8.69 -12.19 13.50
CA VAL A 140 9.38 -10.97 13.05
C VAL A 140 10.64 -11.26 12.22
N GLN A 141 10.86 -12.51 11.83
CA GLN A 141 12.08 -12.94 11.13
C GLN A 141 12.33 -12.12 9.86
N GLY A 142 11.33 -11.95 9.01
CA GLY A 142 11.45 -11.22 7.76
C GLY A 142 11.58 -9.70 7.95
N LEU A 143 11.08 -9.17 9.07
CA LEU A 143 11.27 -7.76 9.43
C LEU A 143 12.74 -7.41 9.70
N ARG A 144 13.61 -8.40 9.97
CA ARG A 144 15.05 -8.15 10.21
C ARG A 144 15.78 -7.62 8.97
N ALA A 145 15.32 -7.99 7.78
CA ALA A 145 15.86 -7.49 6.51
C ALA A 145 15.43 -6.05 6.18
N PHE A 146 14.51 -5.47 6.96
CA PHE A 146 14.05 -4.11 6.76
C PHE A 146 15.13 -3.11 7.18
N GLY A 147 15.83 -2.54 6.19
CA GLY A 147 16.84 -1.48 6.35
C GLY A 147 16.27 -0.05 6.29
N GLY A 148 14.96 0.11 6.11
CA GLY A 148 14.28 1.40 5.99
C GLY A 148 13.47 1.54 4.70
N ILE A 149 12.42 2.35 4.74
CA ILE A 149 11.47 2.48 3.61
C ILE A 149 12.12 2.98 2.30
N GLY A 150 13.09 3.89 2.40
CA GLY A 150 13.77 4.48 1.24
C GLY A 150 14.75 3.53 0.53
N GLY A 151 15.20 2.47 1.19
CA GLY A 151 16.17 1.50 0.66
C GLY A 151 15.61 0.07 0.59
N LEU A 152 14.29 -0.08 0.64
CA LEU A 152 13.65 -1.39 0.72
C LEU A 152 13.77 -2.15 -0.61
N SER A 153 14.41 -3.33 -0.59
CA SER A 153 14.48 -4.21 -1.75
C SER A 153 13.20 -5.04 -1.91
N VAL A 154 12.97 -5.59 -3.11
CA VAL A 154 11.84 -6.51 -3.38
C VAL A 154 11.85 -7.69 -2.41
N VAL A 155 13.03 -8.31 -2.22
CA VAL A 155 13.19 -9.47 -1.32
C VAL A 155 12.87 -9.09 0.12
N ALA A 156 13.38 -7.95 0.60
CA ALA A 156 13.11 -7.48 1.96
C ALA A 156 11.63 -7.08 2.16
N TYR A 157 11.00 -6.49 1.13
CA TYR A 157 9.58 -6.15 1.15
C TYR A 157 8.72 -7.40 1.34
N TYR A 158 8.88 -8.41 0.49
CA TYR A 158 8.09 -9.63 0.61
C TYR A 158 8.42 -10.42 1.89
N ALA A 159 9.66 -10.39 2.39
CA ALA A 159 9.97 -10.93 3.71
C ALA A 159 9.20 -10.21 4.83
N CYS A 160 9.01 -8.90 4.73
CA CYS A 160 8.17 -8.14 5.66
C CYS A 160 6.69 -8.55 5.53
N ILE A 161 6.18 -8.72 4.31
CA ILE A 161 4.80 -9.17 4.07
C ILE A 161 4.56 -10.56 4.67
N GLU A 162 5.49 -11.51 4.50
CA GLU A 162 5.36 -12.84 5.11
C GLU A 162 5.36 -12.79 6.64
N SER A 163 6.13 -11.87 7.24
CA SER A 163 6.08 -11.64 8.69
C SER A 163 4.72 -11.06 9.11
N CYS A 164 4.18 -10.10 8.34
CA CYS A 164 2.87 -9.51 8.59
C CYS A 164 1.75 -10.54 8.47
N LYS A 165 1.80 -11.47 7.51
CA LYS A 165 0.83 -12.57 7.39
C LYS A 165 0.79 -13.44 8.64
N ARG A 166 1.95 -13.89 9.13
CA ARG A 166 2.03 -14.68 10.37
C ARG A 166 1.47 -13.93 11.58
N ILE A 167 1.69 -12.62 11.64
CA ILE A 167 1.17 -11.77 12.71
C ILE A 167 -0.35 -11.59 12.58
N ALA A 168 -0.85 -11.41 11.35
CA ALA A 168 -2.29 -11.33 11.06
C ALA A 168 -3.00 -12.63 11.47
N ASP A 169 -2.43 -13.78 11.10
CA ASP A 169 -2.92 -15.11 11.49
C ASP A 169 -2.97 -15.26 13.02
N GLN A 170 -1.91 -14.87 13.73
CA GLN A 170 -1.88 -14.93 15.19
C GLN A 170 -2.93 -14.01 15.85
N ARG A 171 -3.20 -12.85 15.24
CA ARG A 171 -4.17 -11.88 15.73
C ARG A 171 -5.59 -12.14 15.24
N ALA A 172 -5.80 -13.16 14.39
CA ALA A 172 -7.06 -13.45 13.72
C ALA A 172 -7.65 -12.21 13.05
N CYS A 173 -6.80 -11.47 12.32
CA CYS A 173 -7.16 -10.21 11.66
C CYS A 173 -6.76 -10.25 10.18
N ASN A 174 -7.27 -9.33 9.37
CA ASN A 174 -6.89 -9.21 7.97
C ASN A 174 -5.45 -8.69 7.85
N LEU A 175 -4.77 -8.98 6.74
CA LEU A 175 -3.37 -8.60 6.54
C LEU A 175 -3.15 -7.08 6.62
N ILE A 176 -4.09 -6.28 6.11
CA ILE A 176 -4.06 -4.82 6.18
C ILE A 176 -4.18 -4.29 7.63
N GLU A 177 -4.88 -5.02 8.51
CA GLU A 177 -5.14 -4.65 9.91
C GLU A 177 -3.92 -4.84 10.83
N VAL A 178 -2.83 -5.43 10.31
CA VAL A 178 -1.51 -5.38 10.97
C VAL A 178 -1.06 -3.92 11.17
N ASP A 179 -1.62 -2.99 10.40
CA ASP A 179 -1.38 -1.57 10.59
C ASP A 179 -1.96 -0.98 11.89
N GLN A 180 -2.68 -1.75 12.71
CA GLN A 180 -2.98 -1.36 14.10
C GLN A 180 -1.71 -1.09 14.93
N PHE A 181 -0.57 -1.66 14.53
CA PHE A 181 0.73 -1.37 15.14
C PHE A 181 1.42 -0.13 14.55
N TRP A 182 0.81 0.52 13.56
CA TRP A 182 1.32 1.73 12.94
C TRP A 182 0.91 2.96 13.77
N THR A 183 1.72 3.30 14.77
CA THR A 183 1.50 4.50 15.59
C THR A 183 2.25 5.70 15.05
N SER A 184 1.59 6.85 15.03
CA SER A 184 2.26 8.14 14.84
C SER A 184 3.08 8.46 16.10
N THR A 185 4.40 8.48 15.96
CA THR A 185 5.29 9.19 16.88
C THR A 185 5.11 10.68 16.74
#